data_AF-A0A538U2A4-F1
#
_entry.id   AF-A0A538U2A4-F1
#
_cell.length_a   1.000
_cell.length_b   1.000
_cell.length_c   1.000
_cell.angle_alpha   90.00
_cell.angle_beta   90.00
_cell.angle_gamma   90.00
#
_symmetry.space_group_name_H-M   'P 1'
#
loop_
_entity.id
_entity.type
_entity.pdbx_description
1 polymer ?
#
loop_
_entity_poly.entity_id
_entity_poly.type
_entity_poly.pdbx_seq_one_letter_code
_entity_poly.pdbx_strand_id
1 'polypeptide(L)'
;MLFVLVGTPAWAQNSSKPVSLELYPTFYALGARLAYTGDVNANATAHLEWRVQGTATWKQGVAMTRITNSRWAGSVFWLKPDSPYEVRAVIDDPDGGGSVMGAQRTRKGLPATPSSRVWWVATTGNDANAGTKSAPFATLQGAAGRVQPGDEIRLKPGIYYQTLDTPVAGTAAAPIHLTADAPGVRIDGSDPAYLHRTDWRSDGGGIYSVAYTPTANRVVCADSLQRLYKQLSLAALQTNANAMTQGFAIEGGRLSVKLEDGSSPNGHTMHVARYNVGLLIDQSYWHVSGLELRHFGTTSASGASAIQLASGHGSWIANNYLHTFGGRGVFIRLGSYDNLVEGNTVRDFRVGVWPWDATKSHDEEITGISNRGGRGNVIRANAVNGTFDGLDANVGDA
;
A
#
# COMPACT_ATOMS: atom_id res chain seq x y z
N MET A 1 -56.07 -51.70 0.64
CA MET A 1 -55.03 -50.97 -0.13
C MET A 1 -53.97 -50.54 0.86
N LEU A 2 -52.89 -51.31 0.99
CA LEU A 2 -51.79 -51.06 1.91
C LEU A 2 -50.81 -50.11 1.22
N PHE A 3 -50.76 -48.84 1.63
CA PHE A 3 -49.76 -47.90 1.14
C PHE A 3 -48.40 -48.28 1.76
N VAL A 4 -47.57 -48.96 0.98
CA VAL A 4 -46.15 -49.12 1.28
C VAL A 4 -45.50 -47.76 1.02
N LEU A 5 -45.18 -47.02 2.08
CA LEU A 5 -44.22 -45.92 1.97
C LEU A 5 -42.88 -46.53 1.57
N VAL A 6 -42.54 -46.39 0.30
CA VAL A 6 -41.17 -46.63 -0.17
C VAL A 6 -40.34 -45.47 0.36
N GLY A 7 -39.73 -45.66 1.54
CA GLY A 7 -38.66 -44.79 1.99
C GLY A 7 -37.56 -44.83 0.95
N THR A 8 -37.28 -43.70 0.31
CA THR A 8 -36.05 -43.55 -0.46
C THR A 8 -34.89 -43.85 0.49
N PRO A 9 -33.88 -44.65 0.10
CA PRO A 9 -32.70 -44.78 0.93
C PRO A 9 -32.13 -43.37 1.08
N ALA A 10 -32.15 -42.85 2.31
CA ALA A 10 -31.33 -41.73 2.69
C ALA A 10 -29.91 -42.16 2.31
N TRP A 11 -29.33 -41.53 1.29
CA TRP A 11 -27.94 -41.79 0.95
C TRP A 11 -27.18 -41.57 2.24
N ALA A 12 -26.50 -42.61 2.74
CA ALA A 12 -25.65 -42.47 3.91
C ALA A 12 -24.68 -41.33 3.63
N GLN A 13 -24.98 -40.18 4.26
CA GLN A 13 -24.27 -38.93 4.10
C GLN A 13 -22.88 -39.10 4.70
N ASN A 14 -21.86 -38.54 4.05
CA ASN A 14 -20.50 -38.68 4.54
C ASN A 14 -20.20 -37.59 5.56
N SER A 15 -19.84 -38.01 6.77
CA SER A 15 -19.40 -37.14 7.85
C SER A 15 -18.43 -36.06 7.36
N SER A 16 -18.68 -34.80 7.72
CA SER A 16 -17.72 -33.72 7.59
C SER A 16 -16.54 -33.89 8.55
N LYS A 17 -15.36 -34.10 7.99
CA LYS A 17 -14.12 -34.30 8.74
C LYS A 17 -13.19 -33.10 8.58
N PRO A 18 -12.83 -32.42 9.69
CA PRO A 18 -11.78 -31.40 9.63
C PRO A 18 -10.43 -32.06 9.29
N VAL A 19 -9.64 -31.38 8.45
CA VAL A 19 -8.33 -31.86 7.99
C VAL A 19 -7.21 -31.05 8.61
N SER A 20 -7.25 -29.72 8.50
CA SER A 20 -6.21 -28.84 9.04
C SER A 20 -6.76 -27.46 9.38
N LEU A 21 -6.12 -26.82 10.35
CA LEU A 21 -6.40 -25.44 10.76
C LEU A 21 -5.14 -24.59 10.61
N GLU A 22 -5.16 -23.67 9.65
CA GLU A 22 -4.12 -22.68 9.46
C GLU A 22 -4.46 -21.39 10.23
N LEU A 23 -3.50 -20.87 11.01
CA LEU A 23 -3.67 -19.65 11.82
C LEU A 23 -2.68 -18.56 11.41
N TYR A 24 -3.20 -17.37 11.11
CA TYR A 24 -2.46 -16.21 10.61
C TYR A 24 -2.49 -15.07 11.63
N PRO A 25 -1.38 -14.79 12.33
CA PRO A 25 -1.40 -13.80 13.40
C PRO A 25 -1.34 -12.37 12.89
N THR A 26 -2.20 -11.53 13.45
CA THR A 26 -2.03 -10.08 13.50
C THR A 26 -1.70 -9.65 14.94
N PHE A 27 -1.73 -8.36 15.26
CA PHE A 27 -1.48 -7.88 16.62
C PHE A 27 -2.63 -8.19 17.58
N TYR A 28 -3.88 -8.16 17.11
CA TYR A 28 -5.08 -8.25 17.96
C TYR A 28 -6.08 -9.30 17.47
N ALA A 29 -5.69 -10.10 16.48
CA ALA A 29 -6.53 -11.14 15.89
C ALA A 29 -5.71 -12.29 15.31
N LEU A 30 -6.33 -13.46 15.16
CA LEU A 30 -5.83 -14.59 14.37
C LEU A 30 -6.81 -14.87 13.23
N GLY A 31 -6.37 -14.77 11.98
CA GLY A 31 -7.14 -15.29 10.84
C GLY A 31 -7.06 -16.82 10.81
N ALA A 32 -8.16 -17.49 10.45
CA ALA A 32 -8.24 -18.94 10.44
C ALA A 32 -8.72 -19.45 9.08
N ARG A 33 -8.07 -20.50 8.56
CA ARG A 33 -8.59 -21.31 7.44
C ARG A 33 -8.67 -22.77 7.86
N LEU A 34 -9.87 -23.32 7.75
CA LEU A 34 -10.15 -24.72 8.05
C LEU A 34 -10.33 -25.47 6.72
N ALA A 35 -9.44 -26.42 6.45
CA ALA A 35 -9.64 -27.41 5.40
C ALA A 35 -10.47 -28.56 5.95
N TYR A 36 -11.40 -29.09 5.16
CA TYR A 36 -12.23 -30.23 5.53
C TYR A 36 -12.56 -31.11 4.31
N THR A 37 -12.99 -32.33 4.56
CA THR A 37 -13.53 -33.27 3.56
C THR A 37 -14.89 -33.77 4.03
N GLY A 38 -15.76 -34.19 3.11
CA GLY A 38 -17.11 -34.65 3.45
C GLY A 38 -18.18 -33.69 2.96
N ASP A 39 -19.36 -33.73 3.59
CA ASP A 39 -20.42 -32.73 3.44
C ASP A 39 -21.04 -32.66 2.03
N VAL A 40 -21.31 -33.81 1.42
CA VAL A 40 -21.85 -33.86 0.04
C VAL A 40 -23.18 -33.09 -0.11
N ASN A 41 -23.96 -32.98 0.96
CA ASN A 41 -25.23 -32.26 1.02
C ASN A 41 -25.09 -30.77 1.43
N ALA A 42 -23.87 -30.32 1.75
CA ALA A 42 -23.55 -28.94 2.13
C ALA A 42 -24.38 -28.40 3.32
N ASN A 43 -24.77 -29.27 4.26
CA ASN A 43 -25.56 -28.90 5.43
C ASN A 43 -24.70 -28.63 6.69
N ALA A 44 -23.39 -28.90 6.65
CA ALA A 44 -22.52 -28.63 7.79
C ALA A 44 -22.34 -27.12 8.05
N THR A 45 -22.11 -26.79 9.31
CA THR A 45 -21.69 -25.46 9.76
C THR A 45 -20.36 -25.56 10.49
N ALA A 46 -19.65 -24.45 10.67
CA ALA A 46 -18.42 -24.44 11.44
C ALA A 46 -18.28 -23.16 12.28
N HIS A 47 -17.63 -23.26 13.43
CA HIS A 47 -17.27 -22.12 14.27
C HIS A 47 -15.88 -22.26 14.87
N LEU A 48 -15.35 -21.13 15.33
CA LEU A 48 -14.11 -21.07 16.08
C LEU A 48 -14.39 -21.02 17.57
N GLU A 49 -13.49 -21.62 18.35
CA GLU A 49 -13.35 -21.44 19.78
C GLU A 49 -11.89 -21.13 20.07
N TRP A 50 -11.62 -20.37 21.12
CA TRP A 50 -10.25 -19.99 21.46
C TRP A 50 -10.04 -19.82 22.95
N ARG A 51 -8.79 -19.88 23.38
CA ARG A 51 -8.37 -19.57 24.75
C ARG A 51 -6.94 -19.09 24.79
N VAL A 52 -6.57 -18.40 25.87
CA VAL A 52 -5.16 -18.13 26.16
C VAL A 52 -4.48 -19.47 26.40
N GLN A 53 -3.33 -19.72 25.77
CA GLN A 53 -2.65 -21.01 25.89
C GLN A 53 -2.42 -21.39 27.35
N GLY A 54 -2.77 -22.62 27.72
CA GLY A 54 -2.65 -23.14 29.08
C GLY A 54 -3.83 -22.84 30.02
N THR A 55 -4.80 -22.02 29.60
CA THR A 55 -6.05 -21.83 30.36
C THR A 55 -7.06 -22.95 30.07
N ALA A 56 -7.96 -23.25 31.00
CA ALA A 56 -8.94 -24.33 30.83
C ALA A 56 -10.14 -23.92 29.96
N THR A 57 -10.62 -22.69 30.14
CA THR A 57 -11.91 -22.24 29.58
C THR A 57 -11.79 -21.82 28.12
N TRP A 58 -12.54 -22.48 27.25
CA TRP A 58 -12.75 -22.08 25.87
C TRP A 58 -13.75 -20.92 25.78
N LYS A 59 -13.43 -19.94 24.96
CA LYS A 59 -14.32 -18.86 24.56
C LYS A 59 -14.86 -19.15 23.18
N GLN A 60 -16.17 -19.02 23.00
CA GLN A 60 -16.78 -19.10 21.68
C GLN A 60 -16.32 -17.91 20.83
N GLY A 61 -15.85 -18.21 19.62
CA GLY A 61 -15.45 -17.24 18.61
C GLY A 61 -16.56 -17.03 17.58
N VAL A 62 -16.16 -16.70 16.35
CA VAL A 62 -17.11 -16.45 15.26
C VAL A 62 -17.54 -17.75 14.58
N ALA A 63 -18.74 -17.74 14.01
CA ALA A 63 -19.11 -18.70 12.97
C ALA A 63 -18.18 -18.49 11.76
N MET A 64 -17.73 -19.58 11.16
CA MET A 64 -16.90 -19.55 9.96
C MET A 64 -17.77 -19.47 8.72
N THR A 65 -17.23 -18.86 7.65
CA THR A 65 -17.88 -18.77 6.35
C THR A 65 -17.28 -19.80 5.40
N ARG A 66 -18.14 -20.57 4.72
CA ARG A 66 -17.71 -21.50 3.68
C ARG A 66 -17.26 -20.70 2.47
N ILE A 67 -16.02 -20.88 2.05
CA ILE A 67 -15.44 -20.15 0.91
C ILE A 67 -15.23 -21.05 -0.31
N THR A 68 -15.14 -22.37 -0.10
CA THR A 68 -15.18 -23.40 -1.16
C THR A 68 -15.86 -24.66 -0.62
N ASN A 69 -16.08 -25.66 -1.47
CA ASN A 69 -16.57 -26.99 -1.09
C ASN A 69 -15.60 -27.83 -0.22
N SER A 70 -14.48 -27.25 0.21
CA SER A 70 -13.43 -27.91 0.99
C SER A 70 -12.75 -26.96 1.99
N ARG A 71 -13.26 -25.73 2.13
CA ARG A 71 -12.62 -24.71 2.98
C ARG A 71 -13.59 -23.75 3.63
N TRP A 72 -13.36 -23.51 4.91
CA TRP A 72 -13.97 -22.43 5.69
C TRP A 72 -12.94 -21.37 6.07
N ALA A 73 -13.40 -20.14 6.26
CA ALA A 73 -12.59 -19.02 6.77
C ALA A 73 -13.27 -18.35 7.97
N GLY A 74 -12.46 -17.87 8.91
CA GLY A 74 -12.93 -17.15 10.10
C GLY A 74 -11.81 -16.34 10.73
N SER A 75 -12.10 -15.69 11.84
CA SER A 75 -11.08 -14.94 12.61
C SER A 75 -11.43 -14.93 14.09
N VAL A 76 -10.39 -14.98 14.93
CA VAL A 76 -10.50 -14.70 16.36
C VAL A 76 -10.10 -13.25 16.57
N PHE A 77 -10.96 -12.46 17.22
CA PHE A 77 -10.75 -11.03 17.45
C PHE A 77 -10.47 -10.72 18.93
N TRP A 78 -10.11 -9.45 19.20
CA TRP A 78 -9.96 -8.91 20.56
C TRP A 78 -8.89 -9.60 21.40
N LEU A 79 -7.86 -10.10 20.72
CA LEU A 79 -6.70 -10.71 21.34
C LEU A 79 -5.71 -9.65 21.82
N LYS A 80 -4.79 -10.03 22.69
CA LYS A 80 -3.68 -9.18 23.12
C LYS A 80 -2.48 -9.40 22.20
N PRO A 81 -1.65 -8.38 21.92
CA PRO A 81 -0.37 -8.55 21.23
C PRO A 81 0.58 -9.47 22.00
N ASP A 82 1.52 -10.08 21.27
CA ASP A 82 2.57 -10.95 21.81
C ASP A 82 2.06 -12.00 22.83
N SER A 83 0.90 -12.58 22.56
CA SER A 83 0.22 -13.49 23.48
C SER A 83 -0.08 -14.82 22.79
N PRO A 84 0.21 -15.96 23.44
CA PRO A 84 -0.07 -17.27 22.86
C PRO A 84 -1.54 -17.68 23.06
N TYR A 85 -2.14 -18.22 22.00
CA TYR A 85 -3.52 -18.69 21.98
C TYR A 85 -3.60 -20.10 21.39
N GLU A 86 -4.56 -20.86 21.90
CA GLU A 86 -5.03 -22.10 21.26
C GLU A 86 -6.38 -21.80 20.61
N VAL A 87 -6.56 -22.26 19.38
CA VAL A 87 -7.78 -22.11 18.60
C VAL A 87 -8.25 -23.49 18.18
N ARG A 88 -9.54 -23.74 18.34
CA ARG A 88 -10.22 -24.95 17.89
C ARG A 88 -11.25 -24.54 16.85
N ALA A 89 -11.24 -25.19 15.69
CA ALA A 89 -12.31 -25.09 14.72
C ALA A 89 -13.18 -26.34 14.84
N VAL A 90 -14.49 -26.14 14.99
CA VAL A 90 -15.48 -27.20 15.16
C VAL A 90 -16.37 -27.20 13.93
N ILE A 91 -16.63 -28.38 13.38
CA ILE A 91 -17.63 -28.61 12.35
C ILE A 91 -18.81 -29.31 13.00
N ASP A 92 -19.98 -28.69 12.90
CA ASP A 92 -21.26 -29.25 13.30
C ASP A 92 -22.02 -29.70 12.06
N ASP A 93 -22.21 -31.02 11.94
CA ASP A 93 -22.83 -31.68 10.80
C ASP A 93 -23.77 -32.78 11.34
N PRO A 94 -25.07 -32.78 10.96
CA PRO A 94 -26.00 -33.87 11.28
C PRO A 94 -25.46 -35.28 10.95
N ASP A 95 -24.56 -35.38 9.97
CA ASP A 95 -24.02 -36.63 9.43
C ASP A 95 -22.68 -37.04 10.06
N GLY A 96 -22.24 -36.27 11.06
CA GLY A 96 -21.02 -36.46 11.82
C GLY A 96 -20.00 -35.37 11.55
N GLY A 97 -19.67 -34.62 12.60
CA GLY A 97 -18.70 -33.52 12.56
C GLY A 97 -17.37 -33.87 13.23
N GLY A 98 -16.66 -32.83 13.66
CA GLY A 98 -15.40 -33.00 14.37
C GLY A 98 -14.74 -31.67 14.69
N SER A 99 -13.57 -31.72 15.31
CA SER A 99 -12.78 -30.51 15.53
C SER A 99 -11.30 -30.73 15.26
N VAL A 100 -10.62 -29.65 14.91
CA VAL A 100 -9.17 -29.59 14.77
C VAL A 100 -8.67 -28.37 15.54
N MET A 101 -7.49 -28.49 16.14
CA MET A 101 -6.89 -27.46 16.95
C MET A 101 -5.56 -26.99 16.38
N GLY A 102 -5.23 -25.74 16.63
CA GLY A 102 -3.93 -25.14 16.36
C GLY A 102 -3.58 -24.15 17.47
N ALA A 103 -2.30 -23.81 17.58
CA ALA A 103 -1.83 -22.78 18.49
C ALA A 103 -1.04 -21.73 17.72
N GLN A 104 -1.18 -20.46 18.10
CA GLN A 104 -0.44 -19.37 17.50
C GLN A 104 -0.26 -18.22 18.49
N ARG A 105 0.86 -17.50 18.36
CA ARG A 105 1.13 -16.26 19.09
C ARG A 105 0.79 -15.05 18.21
N THR A 106 0.05 -14.10 18.76
CA THR A 106 -0.19 -12.81 18.08
C THR A 106 1.11 -12.02 17.93
N ARG A 107 1.16 -11.13 16.93
CA ARG A 107 2.37 -10.36 16.63
C ARG A 107 2.72 -9.38 17.76
N LYS A 108 4.03 -9.11 17.93
CA LYS A 108 4.54 -8.09 18.85
C LYS A 108 4.32 -6.68 18.27
N GLY A 109 3.72 -5.78 19.04
CA GLY A 109 3.13 -4.52 18.55
C GLY A 109 4.05 -3.33 18.26
N LEU A 110 5.30 -3.34 18.72
CA LEU A 110 6.29 -2.30 18.44
C LEU A 110 7.48 -2.94 17.73
N PRO A 111 8.06 -2.29 16.71
CA PRO A 111 9.32 -2.77 16.15
C PRO A 111 10.45 -2.68 17.18
N ALA A 112 11.55 -3.34 16.89
CA ALA A 112 12.80 -3.03 17.56
C ALA A 112 13.20 -1.57 17.26
N THR A 113 13.75 -0.88 18.26
CA THR A 113 14.48 0.38 18.05
C THR A 113 15.74 0.08 17.25
N PRO A 114 16.25 1.02 16.41
CA PRO A 114 17.55 0.85 15.77
C PRO A 114 18.61 0.46 16.80
N SER A 115 19.37 -0.59 16.51
CA SER A 115 20.33 -1.17 17.44
C SER A 115 21.79 -1.00 17.01
N SER A 116 22.01 -0.46 15.81
CA SER A 116 23.32 -0.39 15.16
C SER A 116 23.64 1.04 14.68
N ARG A 117 24.26 1.19 13.50
CA ARG A 117 24.83 2.42 12.97
C ARG A 117 23.77 3.32 12.37
N VAL A 118 23.96 4.64 12.54
CA VAL A 118 23.19 5.66 11.82
C VAL A 118 23.98 6.18 10.63
N TRP A 119 23.40 6.05 9.44
CA TRP A 119 23.86 6.60 8.17
C TRP A 119 23.12 7.88 7.86
N TRP A 120 23.85 8.98 7.73
CA TRP A 120 23.25 10.30 7.55
C TRP A 120 23.18 10.68 6.08
N VAL A 121 22.04 11.24 5.66
CA VAL A 121 21.81 11.77 4.32
C VAL A 121 21.41 13.24 4.42
N ALA A 122 21.97 14.08 3.54
CA ALA A 122 21.68 15.50 3.46
C ALA A 122 21.68 15.99 2.01
N THR A 123 20.88 17.00 1.68
CA THR A 123 20.88 17.64 0.35
C THR A 123 22.20 18.31 0.00
N THR A 124 23.03 18.63 0.98
CA THR A 124 24.39 19.18 0.84
C THR A 124 25.49 18.13 1.04
N GLY A 125 25.12 16.84 1.13
CA GLY A 125 26.05 15.74 1.32
C GLY A 125 26.87 15.38 0.09
N ASN A 126 27.65 14.32 0.20
CA ASN A 126 28.42 13.73 -0.90
C ASN A 126 28.50 12.21 -0.72
N ASP A 127 28.27 11.43 -1.76
CA ASP A 127 28.28 9.96 -1.67
C ASP A 127 29.68 9.35 -1.42
N ALA A 128 30.74 10.15 -1.56
CA ALA A 128 32.09 9.80 -1.14
C ALA A 128 32.32 9.99 0.38
N ASN A 129 31.42 10.64 1.10
CA ASN A 129 31.56 10.86 2.54
C ASN A 129 31.41 9.55 3.34
N ALA A 130 31.80 9.59 4.61
CA ALA A 130 31.71 8.44 5.52
C ALA A 130 30.27 8.11 6.00
N GLY A 131 29.27 8.91 5.63
CA GLY A 131 27.88 8.76 6.05
C GLY A 131 27.64 9.11 7.53
N THR A 132 28.48 9.98 8.10
CA THR A 132 28.34 10.48 9.48
C THR A 132 27.51 11.75 9.53
N LYS A 133 27.07 12.19 10.72
CA LYS A 133 26.24 13.41 10.86
C LYS A 133 26.91 14.67 10.29
N SER A 134 28.23 14.77 10.39
CA SER A 134 29.05 15.88 9.88
C SER A 134 29.54 15.68 8.44
N ALA A 135 29.59 14.44 7.96
CA ALA A 135 29.92 14.09 6.58
C ALA A 135 28.85 13.12 6.02
N PRO A 136 27.64 13.62 5.71
CA PRO A 136 26.52 12.81 5.25
C PRO A 136 26.64 12.44 3.77
N PHE A 137 25.99 11.36 3.37
CA PHE A 137 25.75 11.02 1.97
C PHE A 137 24.83 12.05 1.29
N ALA A 138 24.91 12.16 -0.04
CA ALA A 138 24.03 13.00 -0.84
C ALA A 138 22.74 12.28 -1.22
N THR A 139 22.81 10.97 -1.41
CA THR A 139 21.69 10.17 -1.93
C THR A 139 21.16 9.15 -0.94
N LEU A 140 19.85 8.87 -1.04
CA LEU A 140 19.20 7.78 -0.31
C LEU A 140 19.84 6.44 -0.71
N GLN A 141 20.07 6.23 -2.01
CA GLN A 141 20.67 5.00 -2.52
C GLN A 141 22.11 4.80 -2.04
N GLY A 142 22.90 5.88 -1.94
CA GLY A 142 24.27 5.85 -1.41
C GLY A 142 24.32 5.35 0.03
N ALA A 143 23.37 5.77 0.88
CA ALA A 143 23.22 5.24 2.23
C ALA A 143 22.68 3.80 2.23
N ALA A 144 21.63 3.52 1.45
CA ALA A 144 21.02 2.19 1.38
C ALA A 144 21.98 1.11 0.88
N GLY A 145 22.95 1.46 0.04
CA GLY A 145 24.01 0.53 -0.38
C GLY A 145 25.01 0.16 0.74
N ARG A 146 24.91 0.76 1.94
CA ARG A 146 25.83 0.54 3.06
C ARG A 146 25.20 -0.09 4.29
N VAL A 147 23.87 -0.04 4.39
CA VAL A 147 23.17 -0.53 5.59
C VAL A 147 23.33 -2.03 5.77
N GLN A 148 23.29 -2.45 7.03
CA GLN A 148 23.16 -3.84 7.45
C GLN A 148 21.88 -3.98 8.31
N PRO A 149 21.37 -5.20 8.54
CA PRO A 149 20.25 -5.42 9.47
C PRO A 149 20.47 -4.71 10.82
N GLY A 150 19.52 -3.89 11.26
CA GLY A 150 19.58 -3.11 12.50
C GLY A 150 20.07 -1.67 12.35
N ASP A 151 20.58 -1.28 11.18
CA ASP A 151 21.03 0.08 10.89
C ASP A 151 19.85 1.05 10.67
N GLU A 152 20.15 2.34 10.78
CA GLU A 152 19.24 3.44 10.47
C GLU A 152 19.82 4.36 9.40
N ILE A 153 19.02 4.72 8.40
CA ILE A 153 19.26 5.84 7.50
C ILE A 153 18.45 7.02 8.02
N ARG A 154 19.12 8.10 8.39
CA ARG A 154 18.50 9.32 8.93
C ARG A 154 18.71 10.51 7.99
N LEU A 155 17.60 11.08 7.54
CA LEU A 155 17.58 12.18 6.57
C LEU A 155 17.49 13.53 7.28
N LYS A 156 18.40 14.46 6.97
CA LYS A 156 18.27 15.86 7.39
C LYS A 156 17.13 16.55 6.62
N PRO A 157 16.49 17.59 7.18
CA PRO A 157 15.48 18.39 6.46
C PRO A 157 15.97 18.87 5.10
N GLY A 158 15.09 18.81 4.10
CA GLY A 158 15.42 19.14 2.72
C GLY A 158 14.48 18.46 1.72
N ILE A 159 14.58 18.87 0.46
CA ILE A 159 13.85 18.26 -0.66
C ILE A 159 14.81 17.37 -1.43
N TYR A 160 14.50 16.08 -1.48
CA TYR A 160 15.25 15.05 -2.16
C TYR A 160 14.49 14.65 -3.42
N TYR A 161 14.94 15.15 -4.58
CA TYR A 161 14.39 14.73 -5.88
C TYR A 161 14.94 13.35 -6.26
N GLN A 162 14.52 12.32 -5.53
CA GLN A 162 15.11 10.98 -5.55
C GLN A 162 14.04 9.91 -5.40
N THR A 163 14.45 8.67 -5.66
CA THR A 163 13.71 7.44 -5.35
C THR A 163 14.64 6.52 -4.55
N LEU A 164 14.10 5.46 -3.96
CA LEU A 164 14.88 4.43 -3.29
C LEU A 164 14.38 3.05 -3.71
N ASP A 165 15.33 2.17 -4.00
CA ASP A 165 15.15 0.73 -4.05
C ASP A 165 15.98 0.10 -2.93
N THR A 166 15.39 -0.80 -2.15
CA THR A 166 16.02 -1.37 -0.97
C THR A 166 16.92 -2.54 -1.34
N PRO A 167 18.25 -2.46 -1.17
CA PRO A 167 19.12 -3.51 -1.72
C PRO A 167 19.32 -4.71 -0.77
N VAL A 168 18.94 -4.58 0.51
CA VAL A 168 19.21 -5.58 1.55
C VAL A 168 18.02 -5.73 2.49
N ALA A 169 17.77 -6.96 2.95
CA ALA A 169 16.73 -7.23 3.95
C ALA A 169 17.25 -6.99 5.37
N GLY A 170 16.37 -6.48 6.23
CA GLY A 170 16.55 -6.57 7.68
C GLY A 170 16.14 -7.95 8.19
N THR A 171 15.98 -8.07 9.52
CA THR A 171 15.39 -9.25 10.15
C THR A 171 14.34 -8.83 11.18
N ALA A 172 13.52 -9.77 11.65
CA ALA A 172 12.55 -9.51 12.71
C ALA A 172 13.19 -8.95 14.01
N ALA A 173 14.44 -9.32 14.30
CA ALA A 173 15.19 -8.84 15.46
C ALA A 173 16.00 -7.57 15.18
N ALA A 174 16.36 -7.32 13.91
CA ALA A 174 17.22 -6.22 13.47
C ALA A 174 16.67 -5.64 12.15
N PRO A 175 15.54 -4.90 12.20
CA PRO A 175 14.98 -4.21 11.04
C PRO A 175 15.88 -3.05 10.61
N ILE A 176 15.77 -2.62 9.35
CA ILE A 176 16.46 -1.42 8.85
C ILE A 176 15.49 -0.25 8.91
N HIS A 177 15.96 0.90 9.42
CA HIS A 177 15.13 2.08 9.59
C HIS A 177 15.47 3.15 8.54
N LEU A 178 14.44 3.80 7.98
CA LEU A 178 14.54 4.99 7.14
C LEU A 178 13.69 6.08 7.78
N THR A 179 14.33 7.10 8.34
CA THR A 179 13.67 8.08 9.22
C THR A 179 14.03 9.52 8.85
N ALA A 180 13.09 10.43 9.09
CA ALA A 180 13.39 11.86 9.14
C ALA A 180 14.09 12.22 10.47
N ASP A 181 15.14 13.04 10.41
CA ASP A 181 15.78 13.62 11.61
C ASP A 181 14.88 14.65 12.31
N ALA A 182 14.10 15.40 11.52
CA ALA A 182 13.20 16.46 11.96
C ALA A 182 12.14 16.74 10.87
N PRO A 183 11.08 17.51 11.17
CA PRO A 183 10.13 17.96 10.16
C PRO A 183 10.80 18.64 8.96
N GLY A 184 10.22 18.48 7.77
CA GLY A 184 10.72 19.10 6.53
C GLY A 184 11.59 18.20 5.65
N VAL A 185 11.65 16.89 5.91
CA VAL A 185 12.22 15.90 4.98
C VAL A 185 11.17 15.52 3.93
N ARG A 186 11.46 15.85 2.67
CA ARG A 186 10.56 15.58 1.54
C ARG A 186 11.26 14.76 0.48
N ILE A 187 10.67 13.65 0.06
CA ILE A 187 11.08 12.91 -1.12
C ILE A 187 10.12 13.28 -2.24
N ASP A 188 10.65 13.89 -3.28
CA ASP A 188 9.87 14.52 -4.34
C ASP A 188 10.15 13.83 -5.68
N GLY A 189 9.11 13.35 -6.34
CA GLY A 189 9.20 12.67 -7.63
C GLY A 189 9.39 13.61 -8.82
N SER A 190 9.38 14.94 -8.61
CA SER A 190 9.53 15.92 -9.68
C SER A 190 10.89 15.85 -10.37
N ASP A 191 10.92 16.15 -11.66
CA ASP A 191 12.13 16.46 -12.39
C ASP A 191 12.57 17.92 -12.11
N PRO A 192 13.75 18.15 -11.50
CA PRO A 192 14.27 19.49 -11.28
C PRO A 192 14.40 20.32 -12.56
N ALA A 193 14.56 19.68 -13.73
CA ALA A 193 14.66 20.36 -15.02
C ALA A 193 13.37 21.07 -15.45
N TYR A 194 12.24 20.80 -14.79
CA TYR A 194 10.96 21.42 -15.11
C TYR A 194 10.51 22.49 -14.11
N LEU A 195 11.10 22.54 -12.91
CA LEU A 195 10.62 23.39 -11.80
C LEU A 195 10.54 24.87 -12.16
N HIS A 196 11.57 25.41 -12.82
CA HIS A 196 11.69 26.85 -13.09
C HIS A 196 12.09 27.13 -14.55
N ARG A 197 11.45 26.42 -15.49
CA ARG A 197 11.66 26.68 -16.91
C ARG A 197 11.14 28.05 -17.31
N THR A 198 11.84 28.70 -18.24
CA THR A 198 11.49 30.03 -18.77
C THR A 198 11.09 30.00 -20.24
N ASP A 199 11.16 28.83 -20.87
CA ASP A 199 10.96 28.62 -22.31
C ASP A 199 9.57 28.05 -22.66
N TRP A 200 8.59 28.19 -21.76
CA TRP A 200 7.20 27.87 -22.07
C TRP A 200 6.68 28.82 -23.17
N ARG A 201 6.24 28.26 -24.30
CA ARG A 201 5.62 29.05 -25.38
C ARG A 201 4.11 29.14 -25.16
N SER A 202 3.50 30.28 -25.45
CA SER A 202 2.04 30.38 -25.52
C SER A 202 1.52 29.73 -26.80
N ASP A 203 0.50 28.90 -26.66
CA ASP A 203 -0.23 28.25 -27.75
C ASP A 203 -1.63 28.86 -27.95
N GLY A 204 -1.93 29.96 -27.23
CA GLY A 204 -3.25 30.59 -27.20
C GLY A 204 -4.23 29.90 -26.25
N GLY A 205 -5.34 30.57 -25.92
CA GLY A 205 -6.40 29.98 -25.08
C GLY A 205 -5.98 29.64 -23.63
N GLY A 206 -4.92 30.28 -23.12
CA GLY A 206 -4.33 29.97 -21.80
C GLY A 206 -3.49 28.69 -21.77
N ILE A 207 -3.22 28.08 -22.94
CA ILE A 207 -2.37 26.91 -23.06
C ILE A 207 -0.93 27.35 -23.33
N TYR A 208 0.00 26.72 -22.63
CA TYR A 208 1.43 26.89 -22.83
C TYR A 208 2.07 25.53 -23.02
N SER A 209 3.12 25.44 -23.83
CA SER A 209 3.83 24.19 -24.02
C SER A 209 5.33 24.33 -23.97
N VAL A 210 5.99 23.23 -23.62
CA VAL A 210 7.45 23.12 -23.56
C VAL A 210 7.90 21.79 -24.14
N ALA A 211 9.17 21.69 -24.53
CA ALA A 211 9.75 20.42 -25.00
C ALA A 211 9.68 19.35 -23.90
N TYR A 212 9.18 18.16 -24.26
CA TYR A 212 9.04 17.03 -23.34
C TYR A 212 9.22 15.73 -24.12
N THR A 213 10.31 15.03 -23.84
CA THR A 213 10.68 13.79 -24.55
C THR A 213 9.97 12.54 -24.04
N PRO A 214 9.58 12.40 -22.75
CA PRO A 214 8.80 11.24 -22.35
C PRO A 214 7.40 11.26 -22.97
N THR A 215 6.85 10.09 -23.21
CA THR A 215 5.51 9.94 -23.83
C THR A 215 4.40 9.73 -22.81
N ALA A 216 4.74 9.58 -21.53
CA ALA A 216 3.78 9.35 -20.46
C ALA A 216 4.10 10.18 -19.23
N ASN A 217 3.04 10.69 -18.60
CA ASN A 217 3.04 11.27 -17.26
C ASN A 217 1.61 11.20 -16.71
N ARG A 218 1.47 11.21 -15.38
CA ARG A 218 0.17 11.29 -14.67
C ARG A 218 0.12 12.37 -13.60
N VAL A 219 1.24 13.01 -13.31
CA VAL A 219 1.37 14.02 -12.27
C VAL A 219 2.16 15.19 -12.81
N VAL A 220 1.40 16.20 -13.22
CA VAL A 220 1.89 17.56 -13.47
C VAL A 220 1.17 18.47 -12.49
N CYS A 221 1.92 19.31 -11.78
CA CYS A 221 1.37 20.27 -10.84
C CYS A 221 2.04 21.64 -11.00
N ALA A 222 1.31 22.69 -10.67
CA ALA A 222 1.85 24.03 -10.48
C ALA A 222 1.84 24.41 -8.99
N ASP A 223 2.92 25.04 -8.56
CA ASP A 223 3.19 25.47 -7.19
C ASP A 223 2.90 24.38 -6.16
N SER A 224 2.33 24.74 -5.01
CA SER A 224 2.25 23.80 -3.91
C SER A 224 1.23 22.69 -4.12
N LEU A 225 0.11 22.90 -4.83
CA LEU A 225 -1.04 21.98 -4.81
C LEU A 225 -1.93 21.99 -6.07
N GLN A 226 -1.59 22.72 -7.13
CA GLN A 226 -2.41 22.71 -8.34
C GLN A 226 -2.09 21.50 -9.20
N ARG A 227 -2.57 20.32 -8.80
CA ARG A 227 -2.48 19.14 -9.66
C ARG A 227 -3.36 19.33 -10.89
N LEU A 228 -2.77 19.10 -12.06
CA LEU A 228 -3.43 19.25 -13.35
C LEU A 228 -4.05 17.91 -13.80
N TYR A 229 -5.20 17.99 -14.46
CA TYR A 229 -5.91 16.83 -15.03
C TYR A 229 -5.25 16.35 -16.32
N LYS A 230 -5.05 15.05 -16.50
CA LYS A 230 -4.43 14.51 -17.72
C LYS A 230 -5.48 14.38 -18.84
N GLN A 231 -5.30 15.15 -19.89
CA GLN A 231 -6.10 15.04 -21.12
C GLN A 231 -5.49 14.03 -22.08
N LEU A 232 -6.36 13.38 -22.86
CA LEU A 232 -5.97 12.35 -23.83
C LEU A 232 -5.12 12.92 -24.99
N SER A 233 -5.35 14.17 -25.37
CA SER A 233 -4.67 14.86 -26.48
C SER A 233 -4.67 16.38 -26.28
N LEU A 234 -3.89 17.10 -27.10
CA LEU A 234 -3.92 18.56 -27.11
C LEU A 234 -5.30 19.09 -27.50
N ALA A 235 -5.99 18.43 -28.44
CA ALA A 235 -7.35 18.81 -28.85
C ALA A 235 -8.35 18.68 -27.68
N ALA A 236 -8.22 17.63 -26.86
CA ALA A 236 -9.02 17.46 -25.65
C ALA A 236 -8.74 18.57 -24.62
N LEU A 237 -7.48 18.98 -24.46
CA LEU A 237 -7.09 20.11 -23.61
C LEU A 237 -7.65 21.45 -24.12
N GLN A 238 -7.61 21.69 -25.44
CA GLN A 238 -8.14 22.90 -26.07
C GLN A 238 -9.66 23.04 -25.92
N THR A 239 -10.37 21.93 -25.99
CA THR A 239 -11.84 21.89 -25.92
C THR A 239 -12.38 21.72 -24.50
N ASN A 240 -11.51 21.69 -23.48
CA ASN A 240 -11.87 21.41 -22.09
C ASN A 240 -12.67 20.10 -21.94
N ALA A 241 -12.23 19.04 -22.63
CA ALA A 241 -12.86 17.73 -22.55
C ALA A 241 -13.00 17.26 -21.09
N ASN A 242 -14.00 16.41 -20.83
CA ASN A 242 -14.36 15.96 -19.47
C ASN A 242 -14.78 17.09 -18.52
N ALA A 243 -15.21 18.24 -19.07
CA ALA A 243 -15.56 19.45 -18.33
C ALA A 243 -14.40 20.02 -17.48
N MET A 244 -13.16 19.81 -17.94
CA MET A 244 -11.96 20.23 -17.23
C MET A 244 -11.39 21.52 -17.82
N THR A 245 -11.40 22.60 -17.03
CA THR A 245 -10.91 23.92 -17.45
C THR A 245 -9.39 24.09 -17.33
N GLN A 246 -8.74 23.19 -16.60
CA GLN A 246 -7.30 23.08 -16.44
C GLN A 246 -6.87 21.68 -16.84
N GLY A 247 -5.59 21.52 -17.20
CA GLY A 247 -5.06 20.20 -17.43
C GLY A 247 -3.69 20.22 -18.10
N PHE A 248 -3.25 19.04 -18.49
CA PHE A 248 -2.08 18.87 -19.34
C PHE A 248 -2.31 17.79 -20.38
N ALA A 249 -1.60 17.88 -21.49
CA ALA A 249 -1.55 16.87 -22.54
C ALA A 249 -0.10 16.67 -22.97
N ILE A 250 0.23 15.44 -23.38
CA ILE A 250 1.54 15.09 -23.93
C ILE A 250 1.33 14.61 -25.35
N GLU A 251 1.81 15.38 -26.33
CA GLU A 251 1.62 15.10 -27.75
C GLU A 251 2.74 15.75 -28.56
N GLY A 252 3.21 15.09 -29.62
CA GLY A 252 4.20 15.67 -30.55
C GLY A 252 5.54 16.09 -29.90
N GLY A 253 5.99 15.40 -28.85
CA GLY A 253 7.23 15.73 -28.14
C GLY A 253 7.14 16.98 -27.26
N ARG A 254 5.92 17.35 -26.85
CA ARG A 254 5.66 18.51 -25.98
C ARG A 254 4.77 18.14 -24.82
N LEU A 255 5.00 18.81 -23.70
CA LEU A 255 4.07 18.91 -22.59
C LEU A 255 3.32 20.23 -22.75
N SER A 256 2.02 20.16 -23.00
CA SER A 256 1.12 21.31 -23.02
C SER A 256 0.35 21.36 -21.71
N VAL A 257 0.27 22.53 -21.09
CA VAL A 257 -0.43 22.75 -19.82
C VAL A 257 -1.38 23.94 -19.94
N LYS A 258 -2.47 23.87 -19.20
CA LYS A 258 -3.42 24.96 -18.99
C LYS A 258 -3.65 25.10 -17.49
N LEU A 259 -3.15 26.20 -16.93
CA LEU A 259 -3.37 26.54 -15.53
C LEU A 259 -4.79 27.12 -15.35
N GLU A 260 -5.37 26.99 -14.16
CA GLU A 260 -6.72 27.49 -13.83
C GLU A 260 -6.94 28.97 -14.12
N ASP A 261 -5.94 29.79 -13.86
CA ASP A 261 -5.98 31.24 -14.11
C ASP A 261 -5.53 31.61 -15.53
N GLY A 262 -5.14 30.62 -16.35
CA GLY A 262 -4.62 30.80 -17.70
C GLY A 262 -3.26 31.51 -17.76
N SER A 263 -2.58 31.66 -16.63
CA SER A 263 -1.27 32.31 -16.54
C SER A 263 -0.17 31.45 -17.16
N SER A 264 0.97 32.10 -17.44
CA SER A 264 2.13 31.41 -17.99
C SER A 264 2.82 30.58 -16.91
N PRO A 265 3.16 29.30 -17.18
CA PRO A 265 3.93 28.47 -16.27
C PRO A 265 5.31 29.02 -15.89
N ASN A 266 5.84 29.99 -16.65
CA ASN A 266 7.09 30.69 -16.32
C ASN A 266 7.04 31.40 -14.95
N GLY A 267 5.84 31.76 -14.47
CA GLY A 267 5.63 32.39 -13.16
C GLY A 267 5.47 31.40 -12.00
N HIS A 268 5.52 30.09 -12.27
CA HIS A 268 5.16 29.05 -11.31
C HIS A 268 6.27 28.03 -11.12
N THR A 269 6.21 27.30 -10.00
CA THR A 269 7.02 26.09 -9.82
C THR A 269 6.31 24.91 -10.46
N MET A 270 6.84 24.38 -11.56
CA MET A 270 6.20 23.28 -12.29
C MET A 270 6.75 21.91 -11.88
N HIS A 271 5.94 21.15 -11.16
CA HIS A 271 6.24 19.79 -10.74
C HIS A 271 5.82 18.80 -11.82
N VAL A 272 6.78 18.21 -12.53
CA VAL A 272 6.54 17.17 -13.53
C VAL A 272 7.17 15.88 -13.04
N ALA A 273 6.37 14.82 -12.85
CA ALA A 273 6.91 13.57 -12.30
C ALA A 273 7.99 12.95 -13.22
N ARG A 274 9.14 12.63 -12.63
CA ARG A 274 10.23 11.87 -13.23
C ARG A 274 10.18 10.40 -12.84
N TYR A 275 9.77 10.12 -11.61
CA TYR A 275 9.77 8.78 -11.05
C TYR A 275 8.35 8.23 -10.94
N ASN A 276 8.21 6.93 -11.21
CA ASN A 276 6.94 6.24 -11.08
C ASN A 276 6.63 5.80 -9.64
N VAL A 277 7.67 5.43 -8.89
CA VAL A 277 7.60 4.97 -7.50
C VAL A 277 8.52 5.84 -6.64
N GLY A 278 8.09 6.22 -5.45
CA GLY A 278 8.93 6.94 -4.49
C GLY A 278 9.89 6.01 -3.77
N LEU A 279 9.36 5.14 -2.92
CA LEU A 279 10.11 4.11 -2.21
C LEU A 279 9.63 2.73 -2.67
N LEU A 280 10.50 1.97 -3.34
CA LEU A 280 10.32 0.56 -3.59
C LEU A 280 10.95 -0.23 -2.45
N ILE A 281 10.11 -0.79 -1.60
CA ILE A 281 10.50 -1.66 -0.48
C ILE A 281 10.26 -3.09 -0.93
N ASP A 282 11.26 -3.67 -1.58
CA ASP A 282 11.23 -5.03 -2.09
C ASP A 282 11.93 -6.05 -1.18
N GLN A 283 12.61 -5.57 -0.14
CA GLN A 283 13.21 -6.39 0.90
C GLN A 283 12.42 -6.37 2.21
N SER A 284 12.52 -7.46 2.97
CA SER A 284 11.82 -7.62 4.24
C SER A 284 12.40 -6.75 5.36
N TYR A 285 11.54 -6.43 6.35
CA TYR A 285 11.90 -5.76 7.61
C TYR A 285 12.51 -4.35 7.46
N TRP A 286 11.91 -3.53 6.58
CA TRP A 286 12.19 -2.10 6.49
C TRP A 286 11.15 -1.28 7.23
N HIS A 287 11.60 -0.33 8.05
CA HIS A 287 10.77 0.58 8.82
C HIS A 287 10.93 2.01 8.30
N VAL A 288 9.89 2.54 7.67
CA VAL A 288 9.90 3.85 7.01
C VAL A 288 9.00 4.81 7.78
N SER A 289 9.55 5.92 8.28
CA SER A 289 8.75 6.85 9.08
C SER A 289 9.15 8.32 9.05
N GLY A 290 8.16 9.19 9.23
CA GLY A 290 8.35 10.64 9.40
C GLY A 290 8.63 11.41 8.12
N LEU A 291 8.43 10.80 6.95
CA LEU A 291 8.76 11.38 5.65
C LEU A 291 7.52 12.03 4.99
N GLU A 292 7.74 13.12 4.25
CA GLU A 292 6.78 13.61 3.24
C GLU A 292 7.15 13.01 1.87
N LEU A 293 6.19 12.46 1.14
CA LEU A 293 6.38 11.93 -0.22
C LEU A 293 5.36 12.49 -1.18
N ARG A 294 5.81 12.99 -2.33
CA ARG A 294 4.95 13.63 -3.34
C ARG A 294 5.45 13.56 -4.77
N HIS A 295 4.55 13.78 -5.72
CA HIS A 295 4.82 13.94 -7.15
C HIS A 295 5.37 12.70 -7.87
N PHE A 296 4.96 11.50 -7.45
CA PHE A 296 5.30 10.23 -8.10
C PHE A 296 4.18 9.75 -9.03
N GLY A 297 4.53 9.25 -10.21
CA GLY A 297 3.61 8.58 -11.12
C GLY A 297 3.77 9.04 -12.56
N THR A 298 4.46 8.22 -13.35
CA THR A 298 4.66 8.47 -14.79
C THR A 298 3.71 7.62 -15.65
N THR A 299 3.17 6.50 -15.13
CA THR A 299 2.29 5.59 -15.88
C THR A 299 1.37 4.74 -14.99
N SER A 300 0.25 4.27 -15.53
CA SER A 300 -0.68 3.29 -14.93
C SER A 300 -0.07 1.90 -14.77
N ALA A 301 0.73 1.49 -15.76
CA ALA A 301 0.95 0.09 -16.07
C ALA A 301 1.81 -0.65 -15.03
N SER A 302 2.60 0.08 -14.23
CA SER A 302 3.59 -0.50 -13.32
C SER A 302 3.32 -0.23 -11.83
N GLY A 303 2.10 0.20 -11.47
CA GLY A 303 1.75 0.39 -10.07
C GLY A 303 2.37 1.64 -9.44
N ALA A 304 2.26 2.79 -10.12
CA ALA A 304 2.69 4.09 -9.60
C ALA A 304 2.29 4.26 -8.13
N SER A 305 3.25 4.64 -7.28
CA SER A 305 3.00 4.77 -5.84
C SER A 305 4.00 5.65 -5.11
N ALA A 306 3.57 6.29 -4.02
CA ALA A 306 4.53 6.97 -3.14
C ALA A 306 5.41 5.94 -2.41
N ILE A 307 4.79 4.91 -1.83
CA ILE A 307 5.48 3.78 -1.20
C ILE A 307 4.91 2.47 -1.73
N GLN A 308 5.78 1.58 -2.21
CA GLN A 308 5.44 0.25 -2.70
C GLN A 308 6.10 -0.81 -1.82
N LEU A 309 5.31 -1.74 -1.29
CA LEU A 309 5.81 -2.98 -0.70
C LEU A 309 5.68 -4.08 -1.77
N ALA A 310 6.79 -4.68 -2.18
CA ALA A 310 6.82 -5.66 -3.27
C ALA A 310 7.60 -6.92 -2.89
N SER A 311 6.91 -8.04 -2.65
CA SER A 311 7.54 -9.34 -2.30
C SER A 311 8.25 -9.40 -0.94
N GLY A 312 8.32 -8.29 -0.19
CA GLY A 312 8.84 -8.23 1.17
C GLY A 312 7.77 -8.47 2.25
N HIS A 313 8.22 -8.85 3.44
CA HIS A 313 7.36 -9.05 4.60
C HIS A 313 7.92 -8.40 5.87
N GLY A 314 7.05 -8.21 6.87
CA GLY A 314 7.45 -7.67 8.17
C GLY A 314 7.93 -6.22 8.15
N SER A 315 7.65 -5.48 7.07
CA SER A 315 7.97 -4.06 6.95
C SER A 315 6.91 -3.18 7.62
N TRP A 316 7.32 -1.98 8.06
CA TRP A 316 6.48 -1.03 8.76
C TRP A 316 6.53 0.34 8.09
N ILE A 317 5.39 0.79 7.56
CA ILE A 317 5.22 2.12 6.96
C ILE A 317 4.42 2.96 7.96
N ALA A 318 5.09 3.87 8.64
CA ALA A 318 4.55 4.54 9.82
C ALA A 318 4.67 6.06 9.79
N ASN A 319 3.60 6.78 10.12
CA ASN A 319 3.66 8.24 10.37
C ASN A 319 4.27 9.06 9.21
N ASN A 320 4.01 8.65 7.96
CA ASN A 320 4.42 9.39 6.78
C ASN A 320 3.29 10.27 6.26
N TYR A 321 3.65 11.33 5.54
CA TYR A 321 2.71 12.19 4.83
C TYR A 321 2.85 11.99 3.32
N LEU A 322 1.89 11.31 2.71
CA LEU A 322 1.92 10.97 1.28
C LEU A 322 0.87 11.80 0.56
N HIS A 323 1.25 12.56 -0.47
CA HIS A 323 0.28 13.32 -1.22
C HIS A 323 0.63 13.59 -2.67
N THR A 324 -0.38 13.90 -3.48
CA THR A 324 -0.22 14.29 -4.90
C THR A 324 0.56 13.24 -5.70
N PHE A 325 -0.08 12.11 -6.03
CA PHE A 325 0.54 10.96 -6.71
C PHE A 325 -0.37 10.34 -7.79
N GLY A 326 0.23 9.75 -8.81
CA GLY A 326 -0.42 9.24 -10.03
C GLY A 326 -0.95 7.81 -9.95
N GLY A 327 -1.11 7.26 -8.75
CA GLY A 327 -1.52 5.87 -8.56
C GLY A 327 -1.95 5.57 -7.13
N ARG A 328 -1.04 5.09 -6.27
CA ARG A 328 -1.36 4.77 -4.88
C ARG A 328 -0.50 5.54 -3.87
N GLY A 329 -1.05 5.86 -2.71
CA GLY A 329 -0.23 6.35 -1.60
C GLY A 329 0.68 5.23 -1.10
N VAL A 330 0.09 4.20 -0.50
CA VAL A 330 0.78 2.95 -0.14
C VAL A 330 0.21 1.80 -0.97
N PHE A 331 1.08 1.06 -1.66
CA PHE A 331 0.71 -0.11 -2.44
C PHE A 331 1.38 -1.37 -1.90
N ILE A 332 0.58 -2.25 -1.28
CA ILE A 332 1.02 -3.59 -0.88
C ILE A 332 0.76 -4.54 -2.05
N ARG A 333 1.81 -4.98 -2.72
CA ARG A 333 1.69 -5.84 -3.91
C ARG A 333 1.59 -7.33 -3.55
N LEU A 334 1.14 -8.10 -4.53
CA LEU A 334 1.25 -9.55 -4.59
C LEU A 334 2.59 -10.04 -4.04
N GLY A 335 2.55 -11.12 -3.26
CA GLY A 335 3.73 -11.68 -2.60
C GLY A 335 4.14 -10.98 -1.30
N SER A 336 3.60 -9.81 -0.97
CA SER A 336 3.94 -9.10 0.28
C SER A 336 2.96 -9.46 1.40
N TYR A 337 3.45 -9.87 2.57
CA TYR A 337 2.62 -10.32 3.70
C TYR A 337 3.17 -9.81 5.04
N ASP A 338 2.38 -9.91 6.11
CA ASP A 338 2.79 -9.52 7.46
C ASP A 338 3.35 -8.08 7.60
N ASN A 339 2.98 -7.17 6.70
CA ASN A 339 3.39 -5.77 6.80
C ASN A 339 2.45 -4.98 7.72
N LEU A 340 2.90 -3.81 8.16
CA LEU A 340 2.12 -2.86 8.94
C LEU A 340 2.13 -1.49 8.26
N VAL A 341 0.96 -0.92 8.06
CA VAL A 341 0.78 0.44 7.55
C VAL A 341 -0.04 1.21 8.59
N GLU A 342 0.57 2.16 9.30
CA GLU A 342 -0.15 2.89 10.34
C GLU A 342 0.25 4.36 10.53
N GLY A 343 -0.67 5.16 11.06
CA GLY A 343 -0.40 6.56 11.40
C GLY A 343 -0.09 7.45 10.20
N ASN A 344 -0.18 6.93 8.97
CA ASN A 344 0.12 7.70 7.77
C ASN A 344 -1.05 8.63 7.44
N THR A 345 -0.72 9.80 6.93
CA THR A 345 -1.69 10.69 6.26
C THR A 345 -1.48 10.55 4.77
N VAL A 346 -2.50 10.09 4.06
CA VAL A 346 -2.49 9.91 2.61
C VAL A 346 -3.55 10.80 1.99
N ARG A 347 -3.16 11.71 1.10
CA ARG A 347 -4.10 12.69 0.56
C ARG A 347 -3.87 13.01 -0.90
N ASP A 348 -4.95 13.19 -1.65
CA ASP A 348 -4.92 14.02 -2.85
C ASP A 348 -5.82 15.25 -2.67
N PHE A 349 -5.46 16.34 -3.32
CA PHE A 349 -6.15 17.62 -3.14
C PHE A 349 -7.14 17.91 -4.27
N ARG A 350 -7.08 17.16 -5.38
CA ARG A 350 -7.77 17.49 -6.62
C ARG A 350 -8.72 16.41 -7.10
N VAL A 351 -8.38 15.15 -6.91
CA VAL A 351 -9.20 14.03 -7.40
C VAL A 351 -10.62 14.08 -6.85
N GLY A 352 -10.80 14.34 -5.55
CA GLY A 352 -12.14 14.47 -4.94
C GLY A 352 -12.97 15.69 -5.36
N VAL A 353 -12.41 16.64 -6.13
CA VAL A 353 -13.15 17.83 -6.62
C VAL A 353 -13.39 17.80 -8.13
N TRP A 354 -12.85 16.82 -8.85
CA TRP A 354 -13.10 16.64 -10.28
C TRP A 354 -14.42 15.90 -10.52
N PRO A 355 -15.07 16.10 -11.69
CA PRO A 355 -16.31 15.39 -12.02
C PRO A 355 -16.12 13.87 -11.95
N TRP A 356 -17.16 13.16 -11.48
CA TRP A 356 -17.13 11.71 -11.36
C TRP A 356 -16.78 11.03 -12.69
N ASP A 357 -17.45 11.40 -13.79
CA ASP A 357 -17.23 10.80 -15.11
C ASP A 357 -15.85 11.12 -15.70
N ALA A 358 -15.24 12.24 -15.30
CA ALA A 358 -13.87 12.57 -15.65
C ALA A 358 -12.86 11.72 -14.86
N THR A 359 -13.23 11.27 -13.66
CA THR A 359 -12.29 10.59 -12.76
C THR A 359 -12.39 9.07 -12.88
N LYS A 360 -13.62 8.53 -12.94
CA LYS A 360 -13.89 7.09 -13.02
C LYS A 360 -13.36 6.53 -14.34
N SER A 361 -12.67 5.39 -14.28
CA SER A 361 -12.09 4.69 -15.43
C SER A 361 -11.02 5.49 -16.20
N HIS A 362 -10.46 6.52 -15.57
CA HIS A 362 -9.38 7.37 -16.10
C HIS A 362 -8.11 7.27 -15.24
N ASP A 363 -7.05 7.98 -15.63
CA ASP A 363 -5.75 7.94 -14.95
C ASP A 363 -5.81 8.53 -13.53
N GLU A 364 -6.82 9.33 -13.26
CA GLU A 364 -7.14 10.04 -12.04
C GLU A 364 -7.83 9.15 -10.99
N GLU A 365 -8.23 7.93 -11.34
CA GLU A 365 -8.75 6.90 -10.43
C GLU A 365 -7.63 6.33 -9.55
N ILE A 366 -7.15 7.15 -8.62
CA ILE A 366 -6.06 6.84 -7.68
C ILE A 366 -6.61 6.30 -6.36
N THR A 367 -5.78 5.53 -5.66
CA THR A 367 -6.12 4.92 -4.36
C THR A 367 -5.25 5.49 -3.24
N GLY A 368 -5.80 5.71 -2.05
CA GLY A 368 -5.01 6.05 -0.87
C GLY A 368 -4.08 4.89 -0.46
N ILE A 369 -4.66 3.82 0.09
CA ILE A 369 -3.91 2.61 0.47
C ILE A 369 -4.54 1.41 -0.21
N SER A 370 -3.75 0.68 -0.99
CA SER A 370 -4.19 -0.54 -1.69
C SER A 370 -3.44 -1.75 -1.14
N ASN A 371 -4.20 -2.77 -0.73
CA ASN A 371 -3.70 -4.08 -0.35
C ASN A 371 -4.09 -5.13 -1.38
N ARG A 372 -3.11 -5.52 -2.21
CA ARG A 372 -3.15 -6.67 -3.12
C ARG A 372 -2.19 -7.77 -2.65
N GLY A 373 -1.64 -7.62 -1.45
CA GLY A 373 -0.70 -8.56 -0.85
C GLY A 373 -1.37 -9.77 -0.21
N GLY A 374 -0.53 -10.62 0.37
CA GLY A 374 -0.95 -11.83 1.07
C GLY A 374 -1.54 -11.55 2.45
N ARG A 375 -1.57 -12.61 3.26
CA ARG A 375 -2.19 -12.62 4.59
C ARG A 375 -1.39 -11.78 5.60
N GLY A 376 -2.01 -11.44 6.73
CA GLY A 376 -1.33 -10.85 7.89
C GLY A 376 -0.89 -9.39 7.76
N ASN A 377 -1.07 -8.76 6.60
CA ASN A 377 -0.95 -7.31 6.44
C ASN A 377 -1.97 -6.59 7.33
N VAL A 378 -1.52 -5.56 8.06
CA VAL A 378 -2.36 -4.76 8.95
C VAL A 378 -2.32 -3.30 8.51
N ILE A 379 -3.49 -2.72 8.27
CA ILE A 379 -3.67 -1.30 7.95
C ILE A 379 -4.52 -0.71 9.07
N ARG A 380 -3.98 0.21 9.87
CA ARG A 380 -4.69 0.81 11.02
C ARG A 380 -4.34 2.26 11.23
N ALA A 381 -5.24 3.04 11.82
CA ALA A 381 -4.96 4.42 12.25
C ALA A 381 -4.34 5.33 11.17
N ASN A 382 -4.66 5.10 9.90
CA ASN A 382 -4.26 5.98 8.80
C ASN A 382 -5.39 6.98 8.50
N ALA A 383 -5.03 8.21 8.13
CA ALA A 383 -5.96 9.19 7.60
C ALA A 383 -5.86 9.19 6.07
N VAL A 384 -6.95 8.88 5.37
CA VAL A 384 -7.01 8.91 3.90
C VAL A 384 -8.06 9.91 3.44
N ASN A 385 -7.69 10.86 2.58
CA ASN A 385 -8.59 11.92 2.13
C ASN A 385 -8.38 12.30 0.65
N GLY A 386 -9.46 12.57 -0.08
CA GLY A 386 -9.43 13.20 -1.40
C GLY A 386 -8.87 12.35 -2.56
N THR A 387 -8.60 11.06 -2.33
CA THR A 387 -8.38 10.06 -3.40
C THR A 387 -9.72 9.53 -3.91
N PHE A 388 -9.72 8.87 -5.09
CA PHE A 388 -10.92 8.26 -5.64
C PHE A 388 -11.35 7.05 -4.79
N ASP A 389 -10.43 6.09 -4.67
CA ASP A 389 -10.56 5.00 -3.70
C ASP A 389 -9.82 5.38 -2.42
N GLY A 390 -10.47 5.30 -1.27
CA GLY A 390 -9.81 5.52 0.02
C GLY A 390 -8.91 4.33 0.37
N LEU A 391 -9.54 3.19 0.61
CA LEU A 391 -8.89 1.91 0.90
C LEU A 391 -9.40 0.87 -0.10
N ASP A 392 -8.47 0.19 -0.77
CA ASP A 392 -8.75 -0.95 -1.64
C ASP A 392 -8.13 -2.20 -1.01
N ALA A 393 -8.94 -3.23 -0.82
CA ALA A 393 -8.45 -4.57 -0.59
C ALA A 393 -9.06 -5.47 -1.66
N ASN A 394 -8.21 -6.08 -2.48
CA ASN A 394 -8.64 -7.06 -3.45
C ASN A 394 -7.68 -8.25 -3.38
N VAL A 395 -8.23 -9.42 -3.60
CA VAL A 395 -7.49 -10.66 -3.65
C VAL A 395 -6.55 -10.59 -4.84
N GLY A 396 -5.28 -10.35 -4.56
CA GLY A 396 -4.23 -10.95 -5.35
C GLY A 396 -4.25 -12.45 -5.04
N ASP A 397 -5.20 -13.18 -5.60
CA ASP A 397 -5.24 -14.63 -5.46
C ASP A 397 -3.91 -15.19 -5.97
N ALA A 398 -3.19 -15.83 -5.05
CA ALA A 398 -2.11 -16.76 -5.34
C ALA A 398 -2.69 -18.12 -5.68
#